data_AF-A0A1I6W0A7-F1
#
_entry.id   AF-A0A1I6W0A7-F1
#
_cell.length_a   1.000
_cell.length_b   1.000
_cell.length_c   1.000
_cell.angle_alpha   90.00
_cell.angle_beta   90.00
_cell.angle_gamma   90.00
#
_symmetry.space_group_name_H-M   'P 1'
#
loop_
_entity.id
_entity.type
_entity.pdbx_description
1 polymer ?
#
loop_
_entity_poly.entity_id
_entity_poly.type
_entity_poly.pdbx_seq_one_letter_code
_entity_poly.pdbx_strand_id
1 'polypeptide(L)'
;MTNQLGSFGSFNNALTEVNLLINFASKCERLPNEYAALNKSALLLLTSKFEVFVEDVVKEYIEEINSMNLTNLLISEQLKIKHSITRIKDLVDFIENPSKNDKKVEVFKDLAQLWSDQEITFAGLDIPNKFNYGKHGSKEMQKLFSNIEIENIFETIVLYSDNEHSLLEDEQVIDFKGIINNITSQRNNITHQDKTPNMTHQQIGEYVDYFNRFSKELCQYLEGKLYSMRQELEAYKQVAAQRESAS
;
A
#
# COMPACT_ATOMS: atom_id res chain seq x y z
N MET A 1 -3.26 -0.65 21.60
CA MET A 1 -4.14 0.04 20.64
C MET A 1 -4.05 -0.75 19.35
N THR A 2 -5.14 -1.38 18.91
CA THR A 2 -5.20 -2.07 17.61
C THR A 2 -6.19 -1.33 16.73
N ASN A 3 -5.77 -0.20 16.17
CA ASN A 3 -6.44 0.35 14.99
C ASN A 3 -5.80 -0.35 13.80
N GLN A 4 -6.19 -1.60 13.56
CA GLN A 4 -5.83 -2.27 12.32
C GLN A 4 -6.41 -1.46 11.17
N LEU A 5 -5.55 -1.03 10.25
CA LEU A 5 -5.97 -0.47 8.96
C LEU A 5 -7.04 -1.40 8.33
N GLY A 6 -8.22 -0.85 8.04
CA GLY A 6 -9.41 -1.62 7.68
C GLY A 6 -9.22 -2.48 6.42
N SER A 7 -8.35 -2.02 5.53
CA SER A 7 -7.87 -2.72 4.33
C SER A 7 -7.31 -4.10 4.66
N PHE A 8 -6.62 -4.29 5.78
CA PHE A 8 -6.09 -5.60 6.18
C PHE A 8 -7.20 -6.59 6.53
N GLY A 9 -8.24 -6.15 7.23
CA GLY A 9 -9.43 -6.97 7.50
C GLY A 9 -10.14 -7.40 6.20
N SER A 10 -10.28 -6.45 5.27
CA SER A 10 -10.86 -6.72 3.95
C SER A 10 -10.02 -7.71 3.13
N PHE A 11 -8.69 -7.59 3.20
CA PHE A 11 -7.77 -8.52 2.56
C PHE A 11 -7.84 -9.92 3.17
N ASN A 12 -7.88 -10.04 4.50
CA ASN A 12 -8.06 -11.33 5.18
C ASN A 12 -9.34 -12.05 4.75
N ASN A 13 -10.45 -11.31 4.62
CA ASN A 13 -11.69 -11.88 4.09
C ASN A 13 -11.49 -12.39 2.67
N ALA A 14 -10.80 -11.64 1.81
CA ALA A 14 -10.48 -12.09 0.46
C ALA A 14 -9.59 -13.34 0.43
N LEU A 15 -8.65 -13.49 1.38
CA LEU A 15 -7.84 -14.70 1.50
C LEU A 15 -8.69 -15.93 1.85
N THR A 16 -9.81 -15.77 2.56
CA THR A 16 -10.75 -16.89 2.78
C THR A 16 -11.37 -17.39 1.47
N GLU A 17 -11.68 -16.49 0.53
CA GLU A 17 -12.17 -16.84 -0.81
C GLU A 17 -11.11 -17.59 -1.62
N VAL A 18 -9.86 -17.13 -1.56
CA VAL A 18 -8.72 -17.81 -2.21
C VAL A 18 -8.51 -19.21 -1.62
N ASN A 19 -8.54 -19.33 -0.29
CA ASN A 19 -8.41 -20.61 0.40
C ASN A 19 -9.53 -21.60 0.04
N LEU A 20 -10.76 -21.11 -0.20
CA LEU A 20 -11.84 -21.94 -0.68
C LEU A 20 -11.55 -22.52 -2.08
N LEU A 21 -10.97 -21.73 -2.99
CA LEU A 21 -10.55 -22.20 -4.31
C LEU A 21 -9.41 -23.22 -4.21
N ILE A 22 -8.41 -22.97 -3.36
CA ILE A 22 -7.31 -23.90 -3.07
C ILE A 22 -7.86 -25.24 -2.53
N ASN A 23 -8.81 -25.17 -1.59
CA ASN A 23 -9.45 -26.34 -1.01
C ASN A 23 -10.22 -27.15 -2.07
N PHE A 24 -10.92 -26.49 -2.99
CA PHE A 24 -11.55 -27.20 -4.10
C PHE A 24 -10.53 -27.79 -5.06
N ALA A 25 -9.45 -27.07 -5.38
CA ALA A 25 -8.40 -27.58 -6.24
C ALA A 25 -7.79 -28.86 -5.67
N SER A 26 -7.52 -28.91 -4.35
CA SER A 26 -6.99 -30.12 -3.69
C SER A 26 -7.88 -31.36 -3.88
N LYS A 27 -9.20 -31.19 -3.96
CA LYS A 27 -10.17 -32.28 -4.17
C LYS A 27 -10.28 -32.71 -5.63
N CYS A 28 -9.85 -31.85 -6.55
CA CYS A 28 -9.93 -32.05 -7.99
C CYS A 28 -8.60 -32.42 -8.63
N GLU A 29 -7.55 -32.77 -7.86
CA GLU A 29 -6.20 -33.04 -8.38
C GLU A 29 -6.17 -34.09 -9.52
N ARG A 30 -7.08 -35.07 -9.49
CA ARG A 30 -7.21 -36.12 -10.52
C ARG A 30 -8.01 -35.69 -11.76
N LEU A 31 -8.55 -34.48 -11.77
CA LEU A 31 -9.38 -33.90 -12.82
C LEU A 31 -8.63 -32.70 -13.42
N PRO A 32 -7.82 -32.89 -14.47
CA PRO A 32 -6.82 -31.90 -14.89
C PRO A 32 -7.39 -30.54 -15.25
N ASN A 33 -8.56 -30.50 -15.90
CA ASN A 33 -9.17 -29.26 -16.35
C ASN A 33 -9.73 -28.45 -15.18
N GLU A 34 -10.42 -29.12 -14.26
CA GLU A 34 -10.98 -28.55 -13.04
C GLU A 34 -9.88 -28.07 -12.11
N TYR A 35 -8.83 -28.88 -11.92
CA TYR A 35 -7.66 -28.51 -11.14
C TYR A 35 -6.96 -27.26 -11.70
N ALA A 36 -6.71 -27.25 -13.01
CA ALA A 36 -6.11 -26.11 -13.69
C ALA A 36 -6.97 -24.85 -13.59
N ALA A 37 -8.29 -24.96 -13.80
CA ALA A 37 -9.22 -23.84 -13.71
C ALA A 37 -9.29 -23.24 -12.30
N LEU A 38 -9.29 -24.09 -11.27
CA LEU A 38 -9.31 -23.65 -9.87
C LEU A 38 -7.99 -22.98 -9.47
N ASN A 39 -6.84 -23.54 -9.86
CA ASN A 39 -5.53 -22.92 -9.60
C ASN A 39 -5.39 -21.58 -10.33
N LYS A 40 -5.82 -21.49 -11.61
CA LYS A 40 -5.89 -20.20 -12.35
C LYS A 40 -6.72 -19.18 -11.57
N SER A 41 -7.91 -19.57 -11.14
CA SER A 41 -8.84 -18.68 -10.44
C SER A 41 -8.28 -18.22 -9.10
N ALA A 42 -7.69 -19.13 -8.31
CA ALA A 42 -7.08 -18.81 -7.03
C ALA A 42 -5.93 -17.81 -7.19
N LEU A 43 -5.04 -18.03 -8.17
CA LEU A 43 -3.89 -17.17 -8.43
C LEU A 43 -4.32 -15.75 -8.88
N LEU A 44 -5.27 -15.68 -9.82
CA LEU A 44 -5.81 -14.41 -10.31
C LEU A 44 -6.50 -13.62 -9.19
N LEU A 45 -7.29 -14.31 -8.36
CA LEU A 45 -7.97 -13.70 -7.23
C LEU A 45 -6.98 -13.19 -6.20
N LEU A 46 -6.00 -14.00 -5.78
CA LEU A 46 -4.95 -13.62 -4.83
C LEU A 46 -4.20 -12.37 -5.31
N THR A 47 -3.74 -12.38 -6.57
CA THR A 47 -2.98 -11.26 -7.15
C THR A 47 -3.83 -9.98 -7.15
N SER A 48 -5.07 -10.07 -7.63
CA SER A 48 -5.95 -8.90 -7.76
C SER A 48 -6.34 -8.33 -6.38
N LYS A 49 -6.65 -9.20 -5.42
CA LYS A 49 -7.04 -8.78 -4.06
C LYS A 49 -5.87 -8.17 -3.29
N PHE A 50 -4.65 -8.67 -3.50
CA PHE A 50 -3.46 -8.07 -2.93
C PHE A 50 -3.14 -6.71 -3.55
N GLU A 51 -3.27 -6.57 -4.88
CA GLU A 51 -3.12 -5.28 -5.54
C GLU A 51 -4.08 -4.23 -4.97
N VAL A 52 -5.36 -4.60 -4.78
CA VAL A 52 -6.37 -3.74 -4.14
C VAL A 52 -5.97 -3.40 -2.70
N PHE A 53 -5.54 -4.39 -1.91
CA PHE A 53 -5.07 -4.15 -0.55
C PHE A 53 -3.93 -3.12 -0.50
N VAL A 54 -2.92 -3.24 -1.37
CA VAL A 54 -1.77 -2.33 -1.42
C VAL A 54 -2.20 -0.90 -1.75
N GLU A 55 -3.16 -0.71 -2.66
CA GLU A 55 -3.71 0.61 -2.95
C GLU A 55 -4.50 1.18 -1.77
N ASP A 56 -5.35 0.35 -1.17
CA ASP A 56 -6.26 0.77 -0.11
C ASP A 56 -5.52 1.05 1.20
N VAL A 57 -4.46 0.30 1.53
CA VAL A 57 -3.67 0.57 2.74
C VAL A 57 -2.88 1.88 2.64
N VAL A 58 -2.38 2.23 1.45
CA VAL A 58 -1.73 3.52 1.20
C VAL A 58 -2.76 4.65 1.28
N LYS A 59 -3.96 4.43 0.73
CA LYS A 59 -5.07 5.37 0.84
C LYS A 59 -5.45 5.63 2.30
N GLU A 60 -5.71 4.58 3.06
CA GLU A 60 -6.08 4.67 4.48
C GLU A 60 -5.00 5.39 5.29
N TYR A 61 -3.72 5.10 5.04
CA TYR A 61 -2.61 5.81 5.67
C TYR A 61 -2.64 7.33 5.42
N ILE A 62 -2.89 7.76 4.18
CA ILE A 62 -3.02 9.19 3.84
C ILE A 62 -4.27 9.80 4.48
N GLU A 63 -5.40 9.09 4.48
CA GLU A 63 -6.64 9.53 5.13
C GLU A 63 -6.45 9.71 6.64
N GLU A 64 -5.72 8.80 7.29
CA GLU A 64 -5.36 8.90 8.70
C GLU A 64 -4.48 10.12 8.97
N ILE A 65 -3.46 10.40 8.16
CA ILE A 65 -2.66 11.64 8.28
C ILE A 65 -3.57 12.87 8.15
N ASN A 66 -4.45 12.91 7.15
CA ASN A 66 -5.36 14.03 6.93
C ASN A 66 -6.33 14.22 8.09
N SER A 67 -6.79 13.12 8.71
CA SER A 67 -7.67 13.17 9.88
C SER A 67 -7.04 13.81 11.12
N MET A 68 -5.70 13.83 11.19
CA MET A 68 -4.97 14.45 12.30
C MET A 68 -5.02 15.98 12.26
N ASN A 69 -5.46 16.59 11.14
CA ASN A 69 -5.51 18.04 10.94
C ASN A 69 -4.19 18.75 11.27
N LEU A 70 -3.08 18.18 10.79
CA LEU A 70 -1.74 18.73 10.97
C LEU A 70 -1.63 20.11 10.32
N THR A 71 -0.77 20.97 10.88
CA THR A 71 -0.37 22.22 10.22
C THR A 71 0.76 21.96 9.23
N ASN A 72 0.96 22.89 8.30
CA ASN A 72 2.05 22.82 7.32
C ASN A 72 3.44 22.63 7.97
N LEU A 73 3.65 23.06 9.22
CA LEU A 73 4.93 22.90 9.91
C LEU A 73 5.21 21.48 10.41
N LEU A 74 4.16 20.65 10.59
CA LEU A 74 4.27 19.28 11.11
C LEU A 74 4.27 18.21 10.01
N ILE A 75 4.15 18.61 8.74
CA ILE A 75 4.26 17.70 7.61
C ILE A 75 5.69 17.72 7.08
N SER A 76 6.23 16.53 6.84
CA SER A 76 7.54 16.36 6.23
C SER A 76 7.63 16.95 4.83
N GLU A 77 8.80 17.45 4.48
CA GLU A 77 9.04 18.07 3.17
C GLU A 77 8.77 17.10 2.00
N GLN A 78 9.09 15.81 2.18
CA GLN A 78 8.87 14.81 1.13
C GLN A 78 7.37 14.60 0.86
N LEU A 79 6.50 14.55 1.87
CA LEU A 79 5.05 14.51 1.67
C LEU A 79 4.53 15.80 1.01
N LYS A 80 5.06 16.97 1.39
CA LYS A 80 4.72 18.25 0.73
C LYS A 80 5.05 18.22 -0.75
N ILE A 81 6.24 17.74 -1.11
CA ILE A 81 6.68 17.62 -2.50
C ILE A 81 5.76 16.65 -3.27
N LYS A 82 5.44 15.49 -2.69
CA LYS A 82 4.58 14.49 -3.34
C LYS A 82 3.17 15.02 -3.62
N HIS A 83 2.58 15.70 -2.65
CA HIS A 83 1.33 16.41 -2.83
C HIS A 83 1.43 17.50 -3.91
N SER A 84 2.51 18.31 -3.86
CA SER A 84 2.71 19.42 -4.80
C SER A 84 2.84 18.94 -6.24
N ILE A 85 3.50 17.81 -6.47
CA ILE A 85 3.62 17.21 -7.81
C ILE A 85 2.24 16.83 -8.37
N THR A 86 1.35 16.28 -7.55
CA THR A 86 -0.03 15.97 -7.95
C THR A 86 -0.77 17.25 -8.35
N ARG A 87 -0.73 18.27 -7.50
CA ARG A 87 -1.36 19.57 -7.73
C ARG A 87 -0.83 20.30 -8.95
N ILE A 88 0.48 20.26 -9.19
CA ILE A 88 1.09 20.88 -10.36
C ILE A 88 0.62 20.19 -11.66
N LYS A 89 0.40 18.88 -11.66
CA LYS A 89 -0.16 18.19 -12.83
C LYS A 89 -1.57 18.68 -13.14
N ASP A 90 -2.41 18.88 -12.11
CA ASP A 90 -3.74 19.47 -12.29
C ASP A 90 -3.65 20.84 -12.97
N LEU A 91 -2.67 21.67 -12.57
CA LEU A 91 -2.43 22.98 -13.21
C LEU A 91 -2.07 22.86 -14.69
N VAL A 92 -1.19 21.92 -15.04
CA VAL A 92 -0.80 21.65 -16.44
C VAL A 92 -2.04 21.24 -17.25
N ASP A 93 -2.84 20.32 -16.73
CA ASP A 93 -4.07 19.86 -17.37
C ASP A 93 -5.07 21.01 -17.61
N PHE A 94 -5.11 22.00 -16.72
CA PHE A 94 -5.96 23.19 -16.87
C PHE A 94 -5.44 24.22 -17.87
N ILE A 95 -4.13 24.22 -18.15
CA ILE A 95 -3.56 25.03 -19.25
C ILE A 95 -3.97 24.41 -20.58
N GLU A 96 -3.91 23.08 -20.67
CA GLU A 96 -4.29 22.33 -21.87
C GLU A 96 -5.81 22.31 -22.12
N ASN A 97 -6.63 22.45 -21.05
CA ASN A 97 -8.09 22.43 -21.12
C ASN A 97 -8.72 23.66 -20.44
N PRO A 98 -8.85 24.80 -21.14
CA PRO A 98 -9.28 26.08 -20.56
C PRO A 98 -10.69 26.10 -19.96
N SER A 99 -11.55 25.13 -20.29
CA SER A 99 -12.91 25.01 -19.74
C SER A 99 -12.97 24.58 -18.27
N LYS A 100 -11.84 24.18 -17.66
CA LYS A 100 -11.72 23.77 -16.25
C LYS A 100 -11.15 24.87 -15.33
N ASN A 101 -11.29 26.14 -15.72
CA ASN A 101 -10.54 27.27 -15.16
C ASN A 101 -10.74 27.52 -13.65
N ASP A 102 -11.91 27.16 -13.10
CA ASP A 102 -12.34 27.58 -11.77
C ASP A 102 -11.50 26.98 -10.62
N LYS A 103 -10.82 25.86 -10.85
CA LYS A 103 -10.02 25.17 -9.83
C LYS A 103 -8.55 25.62 -9.75
N LYS A 104 -8.06 26.41 -10.71
CA LYS A 104 -6.66 26.86 -10.73
C LYS A 104 -6.29 27.65 -9.48
N VAL A 105 -7.17 28.57 -9.08
CA VAL A 105 -6.94 29.42 -7.90
C VAL A 105 -6.91 28.59 -6.62
N GLU A 106 -7.73 27.55 -6.52
CA GLU A 106 -7.74 26.63 -5.38
C GLU A 106 -6.41 25.90 -5.28
N VAL A 107 -5.88 25.40 -6.39
CA VAL A 107 -4.59 24.71 -6.41
C VAL A 107 -3.44 25.64 -6.01
N PHE A 108 -3.39 26.88 -6.50
CA PHE A 108 -2.36 27.83 -6.06
C PHE A 108 -2.47 28.20 -4.58
N LYS A 109 -3.69 28.33 -4.05
CA LYS A 109 -3.92 28.58 -2.63
C LYS A 109 -3.45 27.41 -1.77
N ASP A 110 -3.79 26.18 -2.17
CA ASP A 110 -3.39 24.94 -1.49
C ASP A 110 -1.87 24.83 -1.39
N LEU A 111 -1.17 25.02 -2.53
CA LEU A 111 0.29 25.06 -2.57
C LEU A 111 0.88 26.18 -1.71
N ALA A 112 0.32 27.39 -1.78
CA ALA A 112 0.80 28.52 -0.99
C ALA A 112 0.64 28.29 0.52
N GLN A 113 -0.46 27.66 0.96
CA GLN A 113 -0.68 27.32 2.36
C GLN A 113 0.33 26.27 2.85
N LEU A 114 0.56 25.23 2.06
CA LEU A 114 1.46 24.13 2.43
C LEU A 114 2.94 24.56 2.55
N TRP A 115 3.35 25.54 1.74
CA TRP A 115 4.72 26.07 1.69
C TRP A 115 4.89 27.42 2.40
N SER A 116 3.89 27.87 3.16
CA SER A 116 4.00 29.10 3.95
C SER A 116 5.02 28.97 5.08
N ASP A 117 5.72 30.04 5.40
CA ASP A 117 6.55 30.14 6.62
C ASP A 117 5.69 30.34 7.88
N GLN A 118 4.45 30.75 7.70
CA GLN A 118 3.48 30.88 8.78
C GLN A 118 2.82 29.53 9.06
N GLU A 119 2.46 29.31 10.32
CA GLU A 119 1.68 28.14 10.69
C GLU A 119 0.26 28.26 10.13
N ILE A 120 -0.11 27.32 9.26
CA ILE A 120 -1.38 27.28 8.56
C ILE A 120 -1.90 25.84 8.50
N THR A 121 -3.18 25.67 8.80
CA THR A 121 -3.92 24.43 8.49
C THR A 121 -4.26 24.38 7.01
N PHE A 122 -4.07 23.22 6.38
CA PHE A 122 -4.31 23.00 4.96
C PHE A 122 -5.39 21.94 4.75
N ALA A 123 -5.89 21.81 3.51
CA ALA A 123 -7.05 20.97 3.19
C ALA A 123 -6.80 19.45 3.24
N GLY A 124 -5.56 19.03 3.56
CA GLY A 124 -5.10 17.65 3.55
C GLY A 124 -4.24 17.31 2.34
N LEU A 125 -3.48 16.23 2.47
CA LEU A 125 -2.59 15.71 1.44
C LEU A 125 -3.37 14.93 0.40
N ASP A 126 -3.13 15.28 -0.85
CA ASP A 126 -3.51 14.53 -2.06
C ASP A 126 -2.28 13.85 -2.67
N ILE A 127 -2.09 12.58 -2.34
CA ILE A 127 -0.93 11.77 -2.75
C ILE A 127 -1.42 10.57 -3.57
N PRO A 128 -0.78 10.25 -4.72
CA PRO A 128 -1.22 9.15 -5.56
C PRO A 128 -1.08 7.80 -4.84
N ASN A 129 -2.19 7.07 -4.76
CA ASN A 129 -2.37 5.82 -4.04
C ASN A 129 -2.90 4.67 -4.93
N LYS A 130 -2.96 4.87 -6.25
CA LYS A 130 -3.37 3.86 -7.22
C LYS A 130 -2.22 3.42 -8.12
N PHE A 131 -2.25 2.16 -8.55
CA PHE A 131 -1.38 1.69 -9.61
C PHE A 131 -1.73 2.37 -10.93
N ASN A 132 -0.72 2.55 -11.78
CA ASN A 132 -0.96 3.06 -13.12
C ASN A 132 -1.65 1.96 -13.93
N TYR A 133 -2.64 2.33 -14.74
CA TYR A 133 -3.39 1.37 -15.55
C TYR A 133 -2.47 0.45 -16.37
N GLY A 134 -2.66 -0.85 -16.23
CA GLY A 134 -1.88 -1.89 -16.91
C GLY A 134 -0.46 -2.09 -16.38
N LYS A 135 -0.02 -1.37 -15.35
CA LYS A 135 1.27 -1.57 -14.69
C LYS A 135 1.08 -2.24 -13.34
N HIS A 136 1.84 -3.31 -13.09
CA HIS A 136 1.71 -4.16 -11.91
C HIS A 136 3.08 -4.67 -11.45
N GLY A 137 3.11 -5.34 -10.30
CA GLY A 137 4.30 -5.99 -9.76
C GLY A 137 5.17 -5.08 -8.89
N SER A 138 6.36 -5.57 -8.54
CA SER A 138 7.17 -5.01 -7.45
C SER A 138 7.60 -3.56 -7.68
N LYS A 139 7.86 -3.16 -8.93
CA LYS A 139 8.27 -1.78 -9.26
C LYS A 139 7.16 -0.76 -9.01
N GLU A 140 5.92 -1.09 -9.36
CA GLU A 140 4.79 -0.18 -9.14
C GLU A 140 4.45 -0.12 -7.64
N MET A 141 4.53 -1.26 -6.94
CA MET A 141 4.42 -1.30 -5.47
C MET A 141 5.48 -0.40 -4.82
N GLN A 142 6.75 -0.52 -5.22
CA GLN A 142 7.83 0.32 -4.71
C GLN A 142 7.58 1.81 -4.95
N LYS A 143 7.11 2.16 -6.15
CA LYS A 143 6.76 3.52 -6.52
C LYS A 143 5.63 4.06 -5.64
N LEU A 144 4.61 3.25 -5.39
CA LEU A 144 3.47 3.62 -4.56
C LEU A 144 3.90 3.97 -3.13
N PHE A 145 4.68 3.09 -2.50
CA PHE A 145 5.19 3.28 -1.15
C PHE A 145 6.21 4.44 -1.06
N SER A 146 6.97 4.72 -2.13
CA SER A 146 7.84 5.90 -2.18
C SER A 146 7.09 7.23 -2.13
N ASN A 147 5.78 7.22 -2.44
CA ASN A 147 4.96 8.43 -2.32
C ASN A 147 4.60 8.75 -0.87
N ILE A 148 4.71 7.78 0.03
CA ILE A 148 4.49 7.92 1.48
C ILE A 148 5.78 7.66 2.28
N GLU A 149 6.92 8.03 1.70
CA GLU A 149 8.23 8.04 2.36
C GLU A 149 8.72 6.64 2.79
N ILE A 150 8.47 5.65 1.94
CA ILE A 150 9.00 4.30 2.10
C ILE A 150 9.73 3.95 0.80
N GLU A 151 11.03 4.26 0.75
CA GLU A 151 11.85 4.20 -0.48
C GLU A 151 12.15 2.79 -0.95
N ASN A 152 12.23 1.82 -0.04
CA ASN A 152 12.48 0.42 -0.34
C ASN A 152 11.59 -0.49 0.51
N ILE A 153 10.40 -0.82 0.00
CA ILE A 153 9.39 -1.51 0.81
C ILE A 153 9.80 -2.94 1.13
N PHE A 154 10.53 -3.58 0.22
CA PHE A 154 10.99 -4.97 0.38
C PHE A 154 12.20 -5.11 1.31
N GLU A 155 12.93 -4.01 1.56
CA GLU A 155 13.96 -3.95 2.61
C GLU A 155 13.38 -3.45 3.95
N THR A 156 12.28 -2.70 3.90
CA THR A 156 11.58 -2.19 5.10
C THR A 156 10.77 -3.30 5.77
N ILE A 157 10.05 -4.10 4.97
CA ILE A 157 9.21 -5.19 5.45
C ILE A 157 9.86 -6.51 5.03
N VAL A 158 10.61 -7.10 5.96
CA VAL A 158 11.39 -8.33 5.75
C VAL A 158 10.64 -9.51 6.35
N LEU A 159 10.52 -10.58 5.57
CA LEU A 159 9.92 -11.84 6.01
C LEU A 159 11.00 -12.90 6.19
N TYR A 160 10.85 -13.74 7.22
CA TYR A 160 11.77 -14.84 7.53
C TYR A 160 11.06 -16.18 7.42
N SER A 161 11.75 -17.25 7.00
CA SER A 161 11.17 -18.60 6.99
C SER A 161 11.13 -19.20 8.39
N ASP A 162 9.98 -19.78 8.75
CA ASP A 162 9.83 -20.50 10.02
C ASP A 162 10.37 -21.93 9.84
N ASN A 163 11.69 -22.10 9.80
CA ASN A 163 12.30 -23.43 9.69
C ASN A 163 12.42 -24.09 11.08
N GLU A 164 11.33 -24.71 11.56
CA GLU A 164 11.29 -25.44 12.85
C GLU A 164 12.23 -26.67 12.93
N HIS A 165 12.93 -27.04 11.85
CA HIS A 165 13.72 -28.28 11.75
C HIS A 165 15.24 -28.09 11.62
N SER A 166 15.77 -26.88 11.73
CA SER A 166 17.22 -26.64 11.73
C SER A 166 17.73 -26.39 13.15
N LEU A 167 18.64 -27.23 13.65
CA LEU A 167 19.42 -26.99 14.87
C LEU A 167 20.45 -25.85 14.71
N LEU A 168 20.53 -25.25 13.52
CA LEU A 168 21.35 -24.10 13.19
C LEU A 168 20.42 -22.91 12.90
N GLU A 169 20.55 -21.85 13.71
CA GLU A 169 19.75 -20.62 13.75
C GLU A 169 19.88 -19.71 12.52
N ASP A 170 19.85 -20.26 11.30
CA ASP A 170 19.89 -19.45 10.10
C ASP A 170 18.46 -19.21 9.58
N GLU A 171 17.81 -18.18 10.13
CA GLU A 171 16.56 -17.62 9.56
C GLU A 171 16.83 -17.17 8.12
N GLN A 172 16.15 -17.78 7.15
CA GLN A 172 16.30 -17.38 5.75
C GLN A 172 15.32 -16.27 5.41
N VAL A 173 15.85 -15.18 4.85
CA VAL A 173 15.04 -14.09 4.32
C VAL A 173 14.26 -14.58 3.09
N ILE A 174 12.95 -14.41 3.13
CA ILE A 174 12.07 -14.72 2.02
C ILE A 174 12.17 -13.60 0.97
N ASP A 175 12.48 -13.95 -0.28
CA ASP A 175 12.49 -12.99 -1.40
C ASP A 175 11.05 -12.64 -1.84
N PHE A 176 10.38 -11.82 -1.04
CA PHE A 176 9.02 -11.37 -1.34
C PHE A 176 8.92 -10.56 -2.63
N LYS A 177 9.98 -9.81 -2.99
CA LYS A 177 10.06 -9.10 -4.26
C LYS A 177 10.06 -10.07 -5.45
N GLY A 178 10.82 -11.16 -5.36
CA GLY A 178 10.81 -12.27 -6.32
C GLY A 178 9.44 -12.92 -6.43
N ILE A 179 8.78 -13.18 -5.30
CA ILE A 179 7.41 -13.73 -5.25
C ILE A 179 6.42 -12.82 -5.99
N ILE A 180 6.41 -11.51 -5.72
CA ILE A 180 5.54 -10.54 -6.41
C ILE A 180 5.79 -10.57 -7.93
N ASN A 181 7.05 -10.57 -8.36
CA ASN A 181 7.36 -10.61 -9.80
C ASN A 181 6.93 -11.93 -10.45
N ASN A 182 7.09 -13.04 -9.74
CA ASN A 182 6.66 -14.35 -10.19
C ASN A 182 5.13 -14.38 -10.38
N ILE A 183 4.36 -13.99 -9.36
CA ILE A 183 2.90 -14.05 -9.44
C ILE A 183 2.35 -13.10 -10.50
N THR A 184 2.91 -11.89 -10.64
CA THR A 184 2.51 -10.95 -11.70
C THR A 184 2.80 -11.53 -13.09
N SER A 185 3.93 -12.21 -13.27
CA SER A 185 4.25 -12.90 -14.53
C SER A 185 3.24 -14.01 -14.83
N GLN A 186 2.92 -14.84 -13.84
CA GLN A 186 1.92 -15.91 -14.01
C GLN A 186 0.54 -15.33 -14.32
N ARG A 187 0.10 -14.28 -13.62
CA ARG A 187 -1.15 -13.57 -13.92
C ARG A 187 -1.19 -13.08 -15.37
N ASN A 188 -0.12 -12.43 -15.84
CA ASN A 188 -0.04 -11.94 -17.21
C ASN A 188 -0.09 -13.09 -18.23
N ASN A 189 0.56 -14.22 -17.94
CA ASN A 189 0.52 -15.41 -18.79
C ASN A 189 -0.90 -16.00 -18.87
N ILE A 190 -1.64 -16.02 -17.77
CA ILE A 190 -3.05 -16.47 -17.75
C ILE A 190 -3.91 -15.48 -18.54
N THR A 191 -3.83 -14.18 -18.23
CA THR A 191 -4.70 -13.16 -18.82
C THR A 191 -4.47 -12.96 -20.32
N HIS A 192 -3.23 -13.01 -20.80
CA HIS A 192 -2.91 -12.69 -22.19
C HIS A 192 -2.61 -13.90 -23.09
N GLN A 193 -2.22 -15.04 -22.51
CA GLN A 193 -1.81 -16.22 -23.27
C GLN A 193 -2.64 -17.47 -22.95
N ASP A 194 -3.64 -17.35 -22.06
CA ASP A 194 -4.45 -18.45 -21.50
C ASP A 194 -3.61 -19.65 -20.99
N LYS A 195 -2.38 -19.38 -20.59
CA LYS A 195 -1.47 -20.42 -20.09
C LYS A 195 -1.93 -20.89 -18.72
N THR A 196 -1.94 -22.20 -18.52
CA THR A 196 -2.12 -22.78 -17.19
C THR A 196 -0.88 -22.49 -16.35
N PRO A 197 -1.03 -21.93 -15.14
CA PRO A 197 0.11 -21.70 -14.26
C PRO A 197 0.74 -23.04 -13.91
N ASN A 198 2.07 -23.09 -13.96
CA ASN A 198 2.82 -24.24 -13.47
C ASN A 198 2.95 -24.17 -11.94
N MET A 199 1.80 -24.11 -11.26
CA MET A 199 1.70 -24.03 -9.80
C MET A 199 0.66 -25.02 -9.30
N THR A 200 1.01 -25.69 -8.21
CA THR A 200 0.09 -26.52 -7.44
C THR A 200 -0.71 -25.68 -6.45
N HIS A 201 -1.82 -26.24 -5.97
CA HIS A 201 -2.62 -25.62 -4.92
C HIS A 201 -1.80 -25.37 -3.63
N GLN A 202 -0.82 -26.22 -3.31
CA GLN A 202 0.10 -26.05 -2.17
C GLN A 202 0.98 -24.80 -2.33
N GLN A 203 1.58 -24.61 -3.52
CA GLN A 203 2.39 -23.43 -3.80
C GLN A 203 1.57 -22.14 -3.77
N ILE A 204 0.30 -22.18 -4.19
CA ILE A 204 -0.60 -21.02 -4.04
C ILE A 204 -0.89 -20.77 -2.56
N GLY A 205 -1.04 -21.82 -1.76
CA GLY A 205 -1.16 -21.72 -0.29
C GLY A 205 0.03 -21.03 0.36
N GLU A 206 1.26 -21.39 -0.03
CA GLU A 206 2.47 -20.70 0.44
C GLU A 206 2.44 -19.20 0.09
N TYR A 207 1.98 -18.84 -1.11
CA TYR A 207 1.82 -17.43 -1.48
C TYR A 207 0.77 -16.73 -0.64
N VAL A 208 -0.37 -17.38 -0.32
CA VAL A 208 -1.37 -16.82 0.59
C VAL A 208 -0.73 -16.47 1.94
N ASP A 209 0.09 -17.35 2.48
CA ASP A 209 0.77 -17.14 3.77
C ASP A 209 1.77 -15.99 3.70
N TYR A 210 2.63 -15.95 2.67
CA TYR A 210 3.59 -14.85 2.50
C TYR A 210 2.90 -13.50 2.34
N PHE A 211 1.81 -13.45 1.58
CA PHE A 211 1.05 -12.22 1.36
C PHE A 211 0.38 -11.74 2.64
N ASN A 212 -0.23 -12.65 3.40
CA ASN A 212 -0.83 -12.31 4.69
C ASN A 212 0.22 -11.77 5.68
N ARG A 213 1.36 -12.47 5.80
CA ARG A 213 2.46 -12.06 6.69
C ARG A 213 2.99 -10.69 6.29
N PHE A 214 3.29 -10.48 5.01
CA PHE A 214 3.72 -9.18 4.50
C PHE A 214 2.72 -8.07 4.82
N SER A 215 1.43 -8.31 4.53
CA SER A 215 0.37 -7.32 4.77
C SER A 215 0.25 -6.96 6.25
N LYS A 216 0.38 -7.94 7.14
CA LYS A 216 0.35 -7.72 8.59
C LYS A 216 1.52 -6.85 9.05
N GLU A 217 2.75 -7.21 8.69
CA GLU A 217 3.96 -6.46 9.06
C GLU A 217 3.93 -5.03 8.48
N LEU A 218 3.44 -4.88 7.25
CA LEU A 218 3.22 -3.58 6.63
C LEU A 218 2.25 -2.71 7.45
N CYS A 219 1.08 -3.25 7.83
CA CYS A 219 0.12 -2.49 8.62
C CYS A 219 0.71 -2.07 9.97
N GLN A 220 1.43 -2.96 10.64
CA GLN A 220 2.11 -2.63 11.90
C GLN A 220 3.14 -1.51 11.74
N TYR A 221 3.94 -1.55 10.66
CA TYR A 221 4.90 -0.50 10.35
C TYR A 221 4.22 0.85 10.12
N LEU A 222 3.14 0.88 9.31
CA LEU A 222 2.39 2.10 9.02
C LEU A 222 1.69 2.65 10.28
N GLU A 223 1.10 1.79 11.09
CA GLU A 223 0.52 2.16 12.39
C GLU A 223 1.57 2.77 13.33
N GLY A 224 2.78 2.21 13.35
CA GLY A 224 3.90 2.76 14.12
C GLY A 224 4.33 4.15 13.66
N LYS A 225 4.35 4.40 12.34
CA LYS A 225 4.56 5.73 11.77
C LYS A 225 3.45 6.71 12.17
N LEU A 226 2.18 6.32 12.02
CA LEU A 226 1.03 7.15 12.40
C LEU A 226 1.06 7.47 13.91
N TYR A 227 1.43 6.50 14.74
CA TYR A 227 1.56 6.72 16.19
C TYR A 227 2.64 7.77 16.51
N SER A 228 3.81 7.67 15.87
CA SER A 228 4.89 8.65 16.05
C SER A 228 4.45 10.07 15.65
N MET A 229 3.77 10.22 14.52
CA MET A 229 3.23 11.50 14.07
C MET A 229 2.20 12.09 15.05
N ARG A 230 1.34 11.25 15.63
CA ARG A 230 0.38 11.69 16.67
C ARG A 230 1.10 12.18 17.93
N GLN A 231 2.19 11.53 18.35
CA GLN A 231 2.99 11.97 19.49
C GLN A 231 3.64 13.32 19.23
N GLU A 232 4.19 13.54 18.03
CA GLU A 232 4.77 14.82 17.62
C GLU A 232 3.73 15.95 17.65
N LEU A 233 2.52 15.70 17.15
CA LEU A 233 1.41 16.65 17.21
C LEU A 233 1.03 17.02 18.65
N GLU A 234 0.92 16.03 19.54
CA GLU A 234 0.57 16.29 20.94
C GLU A 234 1.67 17.05 21.69
N ALA A 235 2.94 16.71 21.44
CA ALA A 235 4.07 17.46 21.98
C ALA A 235 4.07 18.92 21.48
N TYR A 236 3.78 19.13 20.20
CA TYR A 236 3.68 20.46 19.61
C TYR A 236 2.60 21.31 20.29
N LYS A 237 1.38 20.77 20.45
CA LYS A 237 0.26 21.45 21.12
C LYS A 237 0.58 21.86 22.56
N GLN A 238 1.29 21.00 23.31
CA GLN A 238 1.69 21.31 24.68
C GLN A 238 2.65 22.50 24.76
N VAL A 239 3.63 22.57 23.86
CA VAL A 239 4.58 23.69 23.79
C VAL A 239 3.88 24.98 23.37
N ALA A 240 2.96 24.92 22.42
CA ALA A 240 2.18 26.08 21.99
C ALA A 240 1.34 26.67 23.15
N ALA A 241 0.60 25.82 23.88
CA ALA A 241 -0.21 26.24 25.02
C ALA A 241 0.62 26.88 26.16
N GLN A 242 1.84 26.38 26.42
CA GLN A 242 2.74 26.97 27.41
C GLN A 242 3.19 28.38 27.03
N ARG A 243 3.45 28.63 25.74
CA ARG A 243 3.85 29.96 25.24
C ARG A 243 2.73 30.98 25.39
N GLU A 244 1.50 30.59 25.09
CA GLU A 244 0.32 31.47 25.26
C GLU A 244 0.02 31.77 26.73
N SER A 245 0.30 30.85 27.64
CA SER A 245 0.11 31.07 29.09
C SER A 245 1.18 31.97 29.72
N ALA A 246 2.32 32.18 29.05
CA ALA A 246 3.45 32.97 29.53
C ALA A 246 3.47 34.41 28.96
N SER A 247 2.61 34.71 27.98
CA SER A 247 2.42 36.02 27.36
C SER A 247 1.23 36.77 27.95
#